data_AF-A0A6N9SND8-F1
#
_entry.id   AF-A0A6N9SND8-F1
#
_cell.length_a   1.000
_cell.length_b   1.000
_cell.length_c   1.000
_cell.angle_alpha   90.00
_cell.angle_beta   90.00
_cell.angle_gamma   90.00
#
_symmetry.space_group_name_H-M   'P 1'
#
loop_
_entity.id
_entity.type
_entity.pdbx_description
1 polymer ?
#
loop_
_entity_poly.entity_id
_entity_poly.type
_entity_poly.pdbx_seq_one_letter_code
_entity_poly.pdbx_strand_id
1 'polypeptide(L)'
;MSWSFDSPLRTLSDEEKVRKDEVLWENDNLGGVHEDNNPVPAPVVWLVGLTVVTAFAITFPLWGQRPTAALYEPYVNSMDKPEVLAAKDDKEAMARIVAMNKGTPNDALLERHPLTMDDLRIVAPQIKALESKGAHMHDFEVVGDKVVTANFEGNYRADGSRIRQQPWWDKGYTIDLFYLSYFFLSVFIMIKRLPPTSWQPKHDH
;
A
#
# COMPACT_ATOMS: atom_id res chain seq x y z
N MET A 1 23.22 -24.59 6.16
CA MET A 1 22.98 -23.56 5.12
C MET A 1 24.06 -22.51 5.26
N SER A 2 25.16 -22.62 4.53
CA SER A 2 26.18 -21.57 4.53
C SER A 2 25.92 -20.61 3.36
N TRP A 3 26.35 -19.36 3.54
CA TRP A 3 26.27 -18.31 2.53
C TRP A 3 27.68 -18.08 2.00
N SER A 4 27.83 -17.94 0.68
CA SER A 4 29.09 -17.46 0.07
C SER A 4 28.88 -16.10 -0.56
N PHE A 5 29.88 -15.23 -0.44
CA PHE A 5 29.92 -13.90 -1.03
C PHE A 5 31.13 -13.70 -1.94
N ASP A 6 31.81 -14.78 -2.33
CA ASP A 6 33.02 -14.71 -3.16
C ASP A 6 32.71 -14.36 -4.62
N SER A 7 31.51 -14.73 -5.09
CA SER A 7 31.00 -14.41 -6.43
C SER A 7 29.48 -14.21 -6.39
N PRO A 8 28.98 -13.17 -5.71
CA PRO A 8 27.56 -13.03 -5.34
C PRO A 8 26.63 -12.83 -6.56
N LEU A 9 27.18 -12.36 -7.68
CA LEU A 9 26.46 -12.26 -8.94
C LEU A 9 26.32 -13.61 -9.66
N ARG A 10 27.14 -14.60 -9.31
CA ARG A 10 27.07 -15.97 -9.85
C ARG A 10 26.25 -16.89 -8.94
N THR A 11 26.57 -16.94 -7.65
CA THR A 11 25.84 -17.73 -6.65
C THR A 11 26.03 -17.14 -5.25
N LEU A 12 25.05 -17.36 -4.38
CA LEU A 12 25.09 -17.05 -2.94
C LEU A 12 25.16 -18.33 -2.07
N SER A 13 25.30 -19.50 -2.70
CA SER A 13 25.45 -20.79 -2.03
C SER A 13 26.93 -21.22 -2.02
N ASP A 14 27.33 -21.98 -1.01
CA ASP A 14 28.64 -22.63 -0.99
C ASP A 14 28.73 -23.78 -2.00
N GLU A 15 29.95 -24.17 -2.36
CA GLU A 15 30.21 -25.23 -3.34
C GLU A 15 29.57 -26.56 -2.93
N GLU A 16 29.54 -26.88 -1.63
CA GLU A 16 28.93 -28.11 -1.14
C GLU A 16 27.41 -28.13 -1.39
N LYS A 17 26.70 -27.04 -1.14
CA LYS A 17 25.27 -26.94 -1.44
C LYS A 17 25.02 -26.97 -2.93
N VAL A 18 25.78 -26.21 -3.71
CA VAL A 18 25.63 -26.20 -5.18
C VAL A 18 25.75 -27.61 -5.73
N ARG A 19 26.77 -28.37 -5.33
CA ARG A 19 26.94 -29.77 -5.77
C ARG A 19 25.77 -30.67 -5.37
N LYS A 20 25.23 -30.51 -4.15
CA LYS A 20 24.05 -31.28 -3.71
C LYS A 20 22.80 -30.93 -4.53
N ASP A 21 22.59 -29.66 -4.81
CA ASP A 21 21.47 -29.18 -5.61
C ASP A 21 21.61 -29.62 -7.09
N GLU A 22 22.82 -29.62 -7.66
CA GLU A 22 23.11 -30.16 -9.00
C GLU A 22 22.79 -31.66 -9.08
N VAL A 23 23.23 -32.46 -8.09
CA VAL A 23 22.89 -33.89 -8.02
C VAL A 23 21.39 -34.11 -7.87
N LEU A 24 20.70 -33.27 -7.09
CA LEU A 24 19.26 -33.35 -6.93
C LEU A 24 18.55 -33.10 -8.27
N TRP A 25 18.92 -32.03 -8.98
CA TRP A 25 18.33 -31.67 -10.28
C TRP A 25 18.65 -32.68 -11.39
N GLU A 26 19.85 -33.26 -11.40
CA GLU A 26 20.21 -34.31 -12.36
C GLU A 26 19.39 -35.58 -12.18
N ASN A 27 18.97 -35.88 -10.95
CA ASN A 27 18.15 -37.05 -10.64
C ASN A 27 16.65 -36.73 -10.58
N ASP A 28 16.25 -35.48 -10.83
CA ASP A 28 14.85 -35.09 -10.73
C ASP A 28 14.09 -35.59 -11.95
N ASN A 29 13.05 -36.37 -11.69
CA ASN A 29 12.20 -36.98 -12.70
C ASN A 29 10.75 -36.67 -12.34
N LEU A 30 10.22 -35.61 -12.94
CA LEU A 30 8.87 -35.09 -12.70
C LEU A 30 7.83 -35.90 -13.49
N GLY A 31 7.85 -37.23 -13.35
CA GLY A 31 6.92 -38.13 -14.06
C GLY A 31 7.24 -38.33 -15.54
N GLY A 32 8.53 -38.34 -15.90
CA GLY A 32 9.04 -38.48 -17.26
C GLY A 32 9.38 -37.15 -17.94
N VAL A 33 9.32 -36.03 -17.19
CA VAL A 33 9.69 -34.69 -17.64
C VAL A 33 10.90 -34.22 -16.85
N HIS A 34 11.85 -33.62 -17.56
CA HIS A 34 13.07 -33.06 -17.01
C HIS A 34 13.06 -31.54 -17.17
N GLU A 35 13.64 -30.82 -16.21
CA GLU A 35 13.77 -29.36 -16.25
C GLU A 35 15.20 -28.95 -16.65
N ASP A 36 15.29 -27.96 -17.54
CA ASP A 36 16.54 -27.30 -17.89
C ASP A 36 16.80 -26.12 -16.95
N ASN A 37 18.08 -25.78 -16.72
CA ASN A 37 18.48 -24.62 -15.93
C ASN A 37 18.68 -23.36 -16.82
N ASN A 38 17.77 -23.14 -17.77
CA ASN A 38 17.90 -22.00 -18.69
C ASN A 38 17.48 -20.69 -18.01
N PRO A 39 18.22 -19.59 -18.23
CA PRO A 39 17.78 -18.29 -17.74
C PRO A 39 16.47 -17.89 -18.42
N VAL A 40 15.61 -17.22 -17.65
CA VAL A 40 14.38 -16.64 -18.20
C VAL A 40 14.76 -15.64 -19.30
N PRO A 41 14.11 -15.69 -20.50
CA PRO A 41 14.40 -14.77 -21.58
C PRO A 41 14.27 -13.31 -21.13
N ALA A 42 15.26 -12.48 -21.47
CA ALA A 42 15.28 -11.07 -21.08
C ALA A 42 13.99 -10.30 -21.41
N PRO A 43 13.32 -10.51 -22.57
CA PRO A 43 12.04 -9.83 -22.85
C PRO A 43 10.94 -10.15 -21.83
N VAL A 44 10.90 -11.38 -21.32
CA VAL A 44 9.93 -11.78 -20.28
C VAL A 44 10.25 -11.09 -18.97
N VAL A 45 11.52 -11.01 -18.59
CA VAL A 45 11.96 -10.27 -17.39
C VAL A 45 11.58 -8.80 -17.48
N TRP A 46 11.81 -8.17 -18.64
CA TRP A 46 11.40 -6.78 -18.90
C TRP A 46 9.90 -6.59 -18.82
N LEU A 47 9.12 -7.54 -19.37
CA LEU A 47 7.67 -7.51 -19.29
C LEU A 47 7.18 -7.58 -17.85
N VAL A 48 7.76 -8.46 -17.02
CA VAL A 48 7.43 -8.55 -15.59
C VAL A 48 7.80 -7.26 -14.85
N GLY A 49 8.96 -6.66 -15.14
CA GLY A 49 9.33 -5.36 -14.58
C GLY A 49 8.32 -4.28 -14.96
N LEU A 50 7.92 -4.23 -16.23
CA LEU A 50 6.92 -3.29 -16.73
C LEU A 50 5.56 -3.47 -16.05
N THR A 51 5.07 -4.71 -15.92
CA THR A 51 3.78 -4.97 -15.28
C THR A 51 3.78 -4.57 -13.82
N VAL A 52 4.88 -4.79 -13.09
CA VAL A 52 5.01 -4.34 -11.69
C VAL A 52 5.00 -2.81 -11.60
N VAL A 53 5.76 -2.13 -12.46
CA VAL A 53 5.77 -0.65 -12.50
C VAL A 53 4.39 -0.09 -12.89
N THR A 54 3.72 -0.68 -13.88
CA THR A 54 2.39 -0.27 -14.29
C THR A 54 1.36 -0.51 -13.19
N ALA A 55 1.39 -1.68 -12.54
CA ALA A 55 0.52 -1.97 -11.41
C ALA A 55 0.71 -0.92 -10.31
N PHE A 56 1.96 -0.65 -9.92
CA PHE A 56 2.30 0.38 -8.95
C PHE A 56 1.78 1.78 -9.34
N ALA A 57 1.95 2.18 -10.60
CA ALA A 57 1.48 3.48 -11.08
C ALA A 57 -0.06 3.61 -11.05
N ILE A 58 -0.78 2.52 -11.31
CA ILE A 58 -2.25 2.49 -11.29
C ILE A 58 -2.79 2.43 -9.85
N THR A 59 -2.14 1.65 -8.98
CA THR A 59 -2.58 1.49 -7.58
C THR A 59 -2.12 2.64 -6.67
N PHE A 60 -1.09 3.38 -7.06
CA PHE A 60 -0.51 4.51 -6.32
C PHE A 60 -1.56 5.47 -5.70
N PRO A 61 -2.57 5.96 -6.41
CA PRO A 61 -3.54 6.92 -5.84
C PRO A 61 -4.57 6.29 -4.89
N LEU A 62 -4.58 4.96 -4.76
CA LEU A 62 -5.70 4.21 -4.17
C LEU A 62 -5.43 3.71 -2.75
N TRP A 63 -4.18 3.41 -2.37
CA TRP A 63 -3.92 2.57 -1.18
C TRP A 63 -3.39 3.30 0.06
N GLY A 64 -2.78 4.48 -0.06
CA GLY A 64 -2.20 5.14 1.12
C GLY A 64 -2.74 6.51 1.46
N GLN A 65 -3.79 6.99 0.78
CA GLN A 65 -4.46 8.22 1.19
C GLN A 65 -5.41 7.92 2.35
N ARG A 66 -5.14 8.53 3.51
CA ARG A 66 -6.03 8.46 4.67
C ARG A 66 -7.05 9.60 4.64
N PRO A 67 -8.32 9.36 5.02
CA PRO A 67 -9.29 10.44 5.09
C PRO A 67 -8.94 11.37 6.26
N THR A 68 -8.97 12.67 6.01
CA THR A 68 -8.72 13.69 7.04
C THR A 68 -10.03 14.16 7.67
N ALA A 69 -9.97 14.75 8.86
CA ALA A 69 -11.15 15.37 9.49
C ALA A 69 -11.76 16.46 8.58
N ALA A 70 -10.93 17.17 7.82
CA ALA A 70 -11.37 18.18 6.85
C ALA A 70 -12.29 17.60 5.75
N LEU A 71 -12.12 16.32 5.40
CA LEU A 71 -12.97 15.66 4.42
C LEU A 71 -14.42 15.53 4.92
N TYR A 72 -14.60 15.30 6.22
CA TYR A 72 -15.89 15.02 6.84
C TYR A 72 -16.50 16.20 7.59
N GLU A 73 -15.76 17.28 7.80
CA GLU A 73 -16.27 18.52 8.40
C GLU A 73 -17.57 19.02 7.74
N PRO A 74 -17.71 19.07 6.40
CA PRO A 74 -18.97 19.45 5.76
C PRO A 74 -20.14 18.51 6.07
N TYR A 75 -19.85 17.21 6.24
CA TYR A 75 -20.84 16.20 6.61
C TYR A 75 -21.30 16.41 8.05
N VAL A 76 -20.37 16.63 8.98
CA VAL A 76 -20.64 16.94 10.39
C VAL A 76 -21.50 18.21 10.51
N ASN A 77 -21.16 19.26 9.76
CA ASN A 77 -21.92 20.52 9.74
C ASN A 77 -23.33 20.35 9.15
N SER A 78 -23.52 19.37 8.26
CA SER A 78 -24.81 19.07 7.67
C SER A 78 -25.70 18.20 8.57
N MET A 79 -25.14 17.51 9.58
CA MET A 79 -25.91 16.67 10.51
C MET A 79 -26.95 17.47 11.30
N ASP A 80 -26.61 18.71 11.66
CA ASP A 80 -27.47 19.54 12.50
C ASP A 80 -28.56 20.28 11.70
N LYS A 81 -28.59 20.11 10.36
CA LYS A 81 -29.60 20.76 9.51
C LYS A 81 -30.98 20.13 9.74
N PRO A 82 -32.05 20.94 9.78
CA PRO A 82 -33.40 20.45 10.05
C PRO A 82 -33.86 19.41 9.04
N GLU A 83 -33.42 19.51 7.78
CA GLU A 83 -33.74 18.56 6.72
C GLU A 83 -33.14 17.16 6.93
N VAL A 84 -32.02 17.07 7.65
CA VAL A 84 -31.36 15.80 7.99
C VAL A 84 -31.96 15.23 9.28
N LEU A 85 -32.22 16.08 10.26
CA LEU A 85 -32.88 15.69 11.52
C LEU A 85 -34.32 15.22 11.32
N ALA A 86 -35.01 15.72 10.30
CA ALA A 86 -36.36 15.32 9.94
C ALA A 86 -36.43 14.05 9.06
N ALA A 87 -35.28 13.44 8.72
CA ALA A 87 -35.26 12.22 7.93
C ALA A 87 -35.88 11.05 8.70
N LYS A 88 -36.52 10.12 7.97
CA LYS A 88 -37.23 9.00 8.59
C LYS A 88 -36.29 7.93 9.14
N ASP A 89 -35.17 7.72 8.47
CA ASP A 89 -34.16 6.74 8.83
C ASP A 89 -32.73 7.25 8.53
N ASP A 90 -31.74 6.54 9.06
CA ASP A 90 -30.33 6.88 8.92
C ASP A 90 -29.84 6.84 7.47
N LYS A 91 -30.48 6.02 6.63
CA LYS A 91 -30.15 5.91 5.22
C LYS A 91 -30.59 7.16 4.46
N GLU A 92 -31.79 7.66 4.75
CA GLU A 92 -32.32 8.90 4.20
C GLU A 92 -31.54 10.11 4.74
N ALA A 93 -31.21 10.13 6.03
CA ALA A 93 -30.38 11.17 6.63
C ALA A 93 -29.01 11.26 5.92
N MET A 94 -28.34 10.12 5.76
CA MET A 94 -27.05 10.04 5.08
C MET A 94 -27.16 10.43 3.61
N ALA A 95 -28.19 9.97 2.89
CA ALA A 95 -28.41 10.36 1.50
C ALA A 95 -28.59 11.88 1.33
N ARG A 96 -29.29 12.53 2.26
CA ARG A 96 -29.44 13.99 2.29
C ARG A 96 -28.12 14.69 2.57
N ILE A 97 -27.34 14.22 3.55
CA ILE A 97 -25.99 14.76 3.83
C ILE A 97 -25.10 14.65 2.59
N VAL A 98 -25.04 13.48 1.95
CA VAL A 98 -24.25 13.29 0.72
C VAL A 98 -24.73 14.23 -0.37
N ALA A 99 -26.04 14.35 -0.60
CA ALA A 99 -26.60 15.23 -1.62
C ALA A 99 -26.26 16.71 -1.40
N MET A 100 -26.27 17.18 -0.14
CA MET A 100 -25.92 18.56 0.22
C MET A 100 -24.44 18.90 0.01
N ASN A 101 -23.57 17.89 -0.01
CA ASN A 101 -22.12 18.04 -0.07
C ASN A 101 -21.51 17.48 -1.36
N LYS A 102 -22.33 17.29 -2.40
CA LYS A 102 -21.90 16.90 -3.75
C LYS A 102 -21.47 18.13 -4.57
N GLY A 103 -20.70 17.89 -5.62
CA GLY A 103 -20.18 18.92 -6.53
C GLY A 103 -18.91 19.59 -6.02
N THR A 104 -18.20 18.95 -5.09
CA THR A 104 -16.97 19.46 -4.50
C THR A 104 -15.75 18.79 -5.13
N PRO A 105 -14.54 19.38 -5.04
CA PRO A 105 -13.30 18.69 -5.40
C PRO A 105 -13.06 17.39 -4.61
N ASN A 106 -13.78 17.18 -3.50
CA ASN A 106 -13.65 16.04 -2.62
C ASN A 106 -14.57 14.86 -2.98
N ASP A 107 -15.43 14.98 -3.98
CA ASP A 107 -16.44 13.96 -4.32
C ASP A 107 -15.81 12.57 -4.53
N ALA A 108 -14.72 12.50 -5.31
CA ALA A 108 -14.00 11.25 -5.55
C ALA A 108 -13.32 10.67 -4.30
N LEU A 109 -12.97 11.53 -3.32
CA LEU A 109 -12.38 11.09 -2.06
C LEU A 109 -13.45 10.58 -1.09
N LEU A 110 -14.62 11.24 -1.05
CA LEU A 110 -15.77 10.80 -0.28
C LEU A 110 -16.32 9.46 -0.78
N GLU A 111 -16.30 9.22 -2.09
CA GLU A 111 -16.67 7.93 -2.67
C GLU A 111 -15.70 6.80 -2.27
N ARG A 112 -14.41 7.10 -2.16
CA ARG A 112 -13.38 6.13 -1.73
C ARG A 112 -13.39 5.86 -0.23
N HIS A 113 -13.87 6.82 0.56
CA HIS A 113 -13.93 6.71 2.01
C HIS A 113 -15.37 6.91 2.52
N PRO A 114 -16.30 6.00 2.17
CA PRO A 114 -17.69 6.10 2.58
C PRO A 114 -17.80 5.95 4.10
N LEU A 115 -18.69 6.73 4.70
CA LEU A 115 -19.08 6.61 6.10
C LEU A 115 -20.56 6.28 6.21
N THR A 116 -20.92 5.52 7.24
CA THR A 116 -22.30 5.37 7.67
C THR A 116 -22.70 6.53 8.60
N MET A 117 -23.99 6.66 8.87
CA MET A 117 -24.50 7.65 9.82
C MET A 117 -23.96 7.39 11.24
N ASP A 118 -23.78 6.12 11.63
CA ASP A 118 -23.23 5.76 12.92
C ASP A 118 -21.76 6.13 13.04
N ASP A 119 -20.96 5.88 12.01
CA ASP A 119 -19.57 6.33 11.97
C ASP A 119 -19.50 7.86 12.11
N LEU A 120 -20.39 8.57 11.41
CA LEU A 120 -20.45 10.02 11.46
C LEU A 120 -20.79 10.53 12.88
N ARG A 121 -21.72 9.87 13.59
CA ARG A 121 -22.05 10.19 14.99
C ARG A 121 -20.88 9.96 15.95
N ILE A 122 -20.01 8.99 15.66
CA ILE A 122 -18.82 8.70 16.47
C ILE A 122 -17.74 9.76 16.26
N VAL A 123 -17.49 10.16 15.01
CA VAL A 123 -16.42 11.13 14.67
C VAL A 123 -16.85 12.58 14.85
N ALA A 124 -18.14 12.90 14.70
CA ALA A 124 -18.68 14.26 14.82
C ALA A 124 -18.30 14.98 16.13
N PRO A 125 -18.46 14.42 17.34
CA PRO A 125 -18.08 15.11 18.56
C PRO A 125 -16.57 15.40 18.63
N GLN A 126 -15.74 14.53 18.05
CA GLN A 126 -14.29 14.71 18.01
C GLN A 126 -13.91 15.84 17.05
N ILE A 127 -14.53 15.89 15.86
CA ILE A 127 -14.33 16.97 14.87
C ILE A 127 -14.80 18.32 15.45
N LYS A 128 -16.01 18.39 16.03
CA LYS A 128 -16.52 19.60 16.69
C LYS A 128 -15.63 20.06 17.85
N ALA A 129 -15.07 19.13 18.63
CA ALA A 129 -14.13 19.46 19.69
C ALA A 129 -12.81 20.05 19.15
N LEU A 130 -12.33 19.56 18.00
CA LEU A 130 -11.17 20.14 17.31
C LEU A 130 -11.48 21.53 16.75
N GLU A 131 -12.69 21.73 16.21
CA GLU A 131 -13.13 22.99 15.61
C GLU A 131 -13.22 24.07 16.69
N SER A 132 -13.77 23.73 17.86
CA SER A 132 -13.84 24.63 19.02
C SER A 132 -12.46 25.09 19.53
N LYS A 133 -11.40 24.32 19.23
CA LYS A 133 -10.02 24.64 19.58
C LYS A 133 -9.29 25.44 18.49
N GLY A 134 -9.96 25.74 17.37
CA GLY A 134 -9.35 26.35 16.20
C GLY A 134 -8.29 25.47 15.52
N ALA A 135 -8.40 24.14 15.69
CA ALA A 135 -7.41 23.22 15.14
C ALA A 135 -7.53 23.10 13.62
N HIS A 136 -6.40 22.90 12.93
CA HIS A 136 -6.41 22.70 11.48
C HIS A 136 -6.87 21.28 11.12
N MET A 137 -8.08 21.16 10.57
CA MET A 137 -8.72 19.85 10.28
C MET A 137 -7.93 18.94 9.32
N HIS A 138 -7.08 19.51 8.47
CA HIS A 138 -6.20 18.74 7.59
C HIS A 138 -5.08 17.99 8.34
N ASP A 139 -4.80 18.37 9.59
CA ASP A 139 -3.74 17.77 10.40
C ASP A 139 -4.20 16.53 11.19
N PHE A 140 -5.48 16.20 11.07
CA PHE A 140 -6.10 15.07 11.75
C PHE A 140 -6.61 14.07 10.75
N GLU A 141 -6.26 12.81 10.95
CA GLU A 141 -6.69 11.65 10.20
C GLU A 141 -7.84 10.96 10.93
N VAL A 142 -8.80 10.43 10.18
CA VAL A 142 -9.85 9.58 10.72
C VAL A 142 -9.42 8.13 10.54
N VAL A 143 -9.20 7.44 11.66
CA VAL A 143 -8.74 6.05 11.72
C VAL A 143 -9.74 5.23 12.52
N GLY A 144 -10.63 4.55 11.81
CA GLY A 144 -11.74 3.82 12.43
C GLY A 144 -12.67 4.77 13.19
N ASP A 145 -12.81 4.56 14.49
CA ASP A 145 -13.66 5.32 15.40
C ASP A 145 -13.00 6.60 15.94
N LYS A 146 -11.73 6.89 15.59
CA LYS A 146 -10.94 7.96 16.21
C LYS A 146 -10.46 8.98 15.20
N VAL A 147 -10.48 10.24 15.64
CA VAL A 147 -9.81 11.35 14.97
C VAL A 147 -8.48 11.60 15.66
N VAL A 148 -7.40 11.25 14.98
CA VAL A 148 -6.04 11.29 15.53
C VAL A 148 -5.18 12.27 14.76
N THR A 149 -4.21 12.88 15.43
CA THR A 149 -3.23 13.74 14.75
C THR A 149 -2.41 12.91 13.77
N ALA A 150 -2.19 13.40 12.55
CA ALA A 150 -1.39 12.70 11.56
C ALA A 150 0.06 12.54 12.06
N ASN A 151 0.69 11.43 11.66
CA ASN A 151 2.06 11.09 12.06
C ASN A 151 3.14 11.81 11.25
N PHE A 152 2.77 12.81 10.45
CA PHE A 152 3.70 13.58 9.63
C PHE A 152 4.09 14.88 10.33
N GLU A 153 5.33 15.31 10.15
CA GLU A 153 5.82 16.58 10.69
C GLU A 153 6.45 17.39 9.56
N GLY A 154 5.72 18.41 9.11
CA GLY A 154 6.15 19.38 8.11
C GLY A 154 6.61 20.69 8.74
N ASN A 155 6.56 21.76 7.93
CA ASN A 155 7.01 23.10 8.32
C ASN A 155 6.19 23.69 9.47
N TYR A 156 6.79 24.64 10.18
CA TYR A 156 6.07 25.47 11.14
C TYR A 156 5.15 26.45 10.41
N ARG A 157 3.95 26.64 10.95
CA ARG A 157 3.02 27.70 10.58
C ARG A 157 3.38 28.99 11.31
N ALA A 158 2.74 30.09 10.87
CA ALA A 158 2.91 31.41 11.48
C ALA A 158 2.47 31.47 12.95
N ASP A 159 1.58 30.57 13.39
CA ASP A 159 1.12 30.43 14.78
C ASP A 159 2.06 29.57 15.65
N GLY A 160 3.16 29.06 15.09
CA GLY A 160 4.11 28.18 15.78
C GLY A 160 3.70 26.71 15.83
N SER A 161 2.51 26.33 15.31
CA SER A 161 2.11 24.93 15.17
C SER A 161 2.87 24.26 14.02
N ARG A 162 3.06 22.93 14.07
CA ARG A 162 3.63 22.16 12.94
C ARG A 162 2.51 21.72 12.00
N ILE A 163 2.76 21.83 10.69
CA ILE A 163 1.91 21.19 9.68
C ILE A 163 2.05 19.68 9.82
N ARG A 164 0.95 18.98 10.06
CA ARG A 164 0.94 17.52 10.19
C ARG A 164 0.11 16.89 9.09
N GLN A 165 0.57 17.02 7.85
CA GLN A 165 -0.17 16.56 6.68
C GLN A 165 0.66 15.54 5.92
N GLN A 166 0.00 14.51 5.43
CA GLN A 166 0.62 13.56 4.52
C GLN A 166 1.05 14.29 3.25
N PRO A 167 2.34 14.27 2.88
CA PRO A 167 2.79 14.93 1.68
C PRO A 167 2.24 14.21 0.44
N TRP A 168 2.09 14.94 -0.66
CA TRP A 168 1.52 14.40 -1.90
C TRP A 168 2.29 13.19 -2.46
N TRP A 169 3.59 13.12 -2.17
CA TRP A 169 4.49 12.04 -2.56
C TRP A 169 4.55 10.88 -1.55
N ASP A 170 3.81 10.90 -0.43
CA ASP A 170 3.78 9.78 0.53
C ASP A 170 2.36 9.29 0.84
N LYS A 171 1.54 9.13 -0.20
CA LYS A 171 0.24 8.44 -0.13
C LYS A 171 0.37 6.92 -0.23
N GLY A 172 1.26 6.31 0.56
CA GLY A 172 1.52 4.85 0.53
C GLY A 172 2.81 4.44 -0.18
N TYR A 173 3.62 5.41 -0.59
CA TYR A 173 4.89 5.15 -1.27
C TYR A 173 5.89 4.44 -0.38
N THR A 174 5.96 4.86 0.89
CA THR A 174 6.92 4.29 1.83
C THR A 174 6.64 2.79 2.04
N ILE A 175 5.38 2.42 2.25
CA ILE A 175 5.00 1.03 2.52
C ILE A 175 5.19 0.14 1.29
N ASP A 176 4.79 0.62 0.10
CA ASP A 176 4.93 -0.14 -1.13
C ASP A 176 6.39 -0.34 -1.53
N LEU A 177 7.24 0.68 -1.37
CA LEU A 177 8.68 0.56 -1.66
C LEU A 177 9.33 -0.50 -0.77
N PHE A 178 8.97 -0.56 0.51
CA PHE A 178 9.48 -1.58 1.43
C PHE A 178 9.06 -2.98 0.99
N TYR A 179 7.77 -3.21 0.73
CA TYR A 179 7.29 -4.55 0.34
C TYR A 179 7.80 -4.99 -1.03
N LEU A 180 7.85 -4.10 -2.02
CA LEU A 180 8.39 -4.40 -3.35
C LEU A 180 9.88 -4.70 -3.27
N SER A 181 10.66 -3.85 -2.59
CA SER A 181 12.10 -4.09 -2.42
C SER A 181 12.36 -5.39 -1.69
N TYR A 182 11.60 -5.69 -0.64
CA TYR A 182 11.69 -6.95 0.09
C TYR A 182 11.37 -8.15 -0.81
N PHE A 183 10.29 -8.08 -1.60
CA PHE A 183 9.91 -9.14 -2.53
C PHE A 183 11.00 -9.40 -3.56
N PHE A 184 11.47 -8.36 -4.26
CA PHE A 184 12.51 -8.50 -5.28
C PHE A 184 13.84 -8.97 -4.70
N LEU A 185 14.22 -8.48 -3.52
CA LEU A 185 15.42 -8.95 -2.83
C LEU A 185 15.30 -10.42 -2.44
N SER A 186 14.14 -10.84 -1.93
CA SER A 186 13.88 -12.24 -1.55
C SER A 186 13.94 -13.17 -2.76
N VAL A 187 13.30 -12.79 -3.88
CA VAL A 187 13.35 -13.54 -5.13
C VAL A 187 14.77 -13.59 -5.70
N PHE A 188 15.49 -12.47 -5.70
CA PHE A 188 16.87 -12.41 -6.15
C PHE A 188 17.77 -13.35 -5.34
N ILE A 189 17.65 -13.31 -4.01
CA ILE A 189 18.37 -14.23 -3.11
C ILE A 189 18.01 -15.68 -3.43
N MET A 190 16.73 -15.99 -3.57
CA MET A 190 16.28 -17.35 -3.88
C MET A 190 16.90 -17.87 -5.19
N ILE A 191 16.85 -17.08 -6.27
CA ILE A 191 17.43 -17.43 -7.56
C ILE A 191 18.95 -17.62 -7.45
N LYS A 192 19.65 -16.72 -6.76
CA LYS A 192 21.11 -16.82 -6.59
C LYS A 192 21.54 -17.98 -5.69
N ARG A 193 20.61 -18.62 -4.99
CA ARG A 193 20.91 -19.81 -4.19
C ARG A 193 20.68 -21.13 -4.92
N LEU A 194 20.10 -21.10 -6.13
CA LEU A 194 20.01 -22.23 -7.04
C LEU A 194 21.36 -22.49 -7.74
N PRO A 195 21.55 -23.67 -8.37
CA PRO A 195 22.70 -23.93 -9.23
C PRO A 195 22.88 -22.81 -10.28
N PRO A 196 24.11 -22.36 -10.55
CA PRO A 196 24.35 -21.26 -11.46
C PRO A 196 23.87 -21.61 -12.87
N THR A 197 23.29 -20.65 -13.58
CA THR A 197 22.75 -20.84 -14.96
C THR A 197 23.82 -21.26 -15.99
N SER A 198 25.10 -21.19 -15.63
CA SER A 198 26.21 -21.75 -16.42
C SER A 198 26.26 -23.28 -16.42
N TRP A 199 25.57 -23.92 -15.49
CA TRP A 199 25.44 -25.38 -15.38
C TRP A 199 24.06 -25.79 -15.90
N GLN A 200 24.01 -26.90 -16.63
CA GLN A 200 22.78 -27.54 -17.12
C GLN A 200 22.79 -29.01 -16.70
N PRO A 201 21.66 -29.53 -16.21
CA PRO A 201 21.52 -30.97 -16.04
C PRO A 201 21.55 -31.65 -17.41
N LYS A 202 22.12 -32.85 -17.47
CA LYS A 202 22.16 -33.64 -18.72
C LYS A 202 21.04 -34.66 -18.77
N HIS A 203 20.58 -35.10 -17.60
CA HIS A 203 19.57 -36.15 -17.44
C HIS A 203 19.98 -37.46 -18.13
N ASP A 204 21.28 -37.64 -18.35
CA ASP A 204 21.84 -38.82 -19.01
C ASP A 204 21.87 -39.97 -18.00
N HIS A 205 20.95 -40.92 -18.18
CA HIS A 205 20.97 -42.23 -17.55
C HIS A 205 21.35 -43.31 -18.57
#